data_AF-A0A4Q7TAJ5-F1
#
_entry.id   AF-A0A4Q7TAJ5-F1
#
_cell.length_a   1.000
_cell.length_b   1.000
_cell.length_c   1.000
_cell.angle_alpha   90.00
_cell.angle_beta   90.00
_cell.angle_gamma   90.00
#
_symmetry.space_group_name_H-M   'P 1'
#
loop_
_entity.id
_entity.type
_entity.pdbx_description
1 polymer ?
#
loop_
_entity_poly.entity_id
_entity_poly.type
_entity_poly.pdbx_seq_one_letter_code
_entity_poly.pdbx_strand_id
1 'polypeptide(L)'
;MPVISTASVDPDDVSRMSISDLVERRLGSDADRSDVVDNQAAAEVDDAESDESAADEAEAESPASDSTASTGANGANGANSSGGSSASGASNAASGGGAAAPAPAAPAPPAPAPPPAPTPPPCPGPIGGSTPGAPGRTSAQGVGGTTSDDLNDFAQRFNAIRVANCLPPVPPSNIRYDSCMEDRLFWMAEDPSPDPMSAWGHKGQAQRSDGVPDTGCDGNLAGGSGVTGAAAAQRWWDSGGHRASLYKPGTSVQGVCILFAMSHGGVPNEPYSFTRAAARWVNC
;
A
#
# COMPACT_ATOMS: atom_id res chain seq x y z
N MET A 1 27.73 -29.11 -51.60
CA MET A 1 26.30 -28.98 -51.29
C MET A 1 26.17 -28.32 -49.93
N PRO A 2 25.74 -27.04 -49.82
CA PRO A 2 25.47 -26.45 -48.51
C PRO A 2 24.16 -27.03 -47.96
N VAL A 3 24.16 -27.44 -46.69
CA VAL A 3 22.98 -27.95 -46.00
C VAL A 3 22.27 -26.75 -45.36
N ILE A 4 21.13 -26.35 -45.92
CA ILE A 4 20.30 -25.29 -45.35
C ILE A 4 19.48 -25.91 -44.20
N SER A 5 19.83 -25.55 -42.96
CA SER A 5 19.08 -26.01 -41.78
C SER A 5 17.88 -25.10 -41.56
N THR A 6 16.68 -25.60 -41.86
CA THR A 6 15.41 -24.92 -41.55
C THR A 6 15.03 -25.22 -40.10
N ALA A 7 15.43 -24.36 -39.17
CA ALA A 7 14.94 -24.42 -37.80
C ALA A 7 13.44 -24.12 -37.77
N SER A 8 12.64 -25.06 -37.27
CA SER A 8 11.23 -24.84 -36.96
C SER A 8 11.11 -23.82 -35.82
N VAL A 9 10.29 -22.79 -36.02
CA VAL A 9 10.02 -21.78 -34.99
C VAL A 9 9.09 -22.38 -33.94
N ASP A 10 9.47 -22.25 -32.68
CA ASP A 10 8.64 -22.62 -31.53
C ASP A 10 7.50 -21.60 -31.37
N PRO A 11 6.22 -22.01 -31.40
CA PRO A 11 5.08 -21.08 -31.29
C PRO A 11 4.96 -20.41 -29.91
N ASP A 12 5.64 -20.92 -28.89
CA ASP A 12 5.60 -20.40 -27.51
C ASP A 12 6.82 -19.53 -27.15
N ASP A 13 7.69 -19.15 -28.10
CA ASP A 13 8.79 -18.20 -27.87
C ASP A 13 8.30 -16.76 -27.67
N VAL A 14 7.87 -16.47 -26.45
CA VAL A 14 7.45 -15.13 -25.98
C VAL A 14 8.55 -14.06 -26.11
N SER A 15 9.81 -14.43 -26.32
CA SER A 15 10.94 -13.48 -26.46
C SER A 15 10.86 -12.60 -27.71
N ARG A 16 9.95 -12.93 -28.64
CA ARG A 16 9.76 -12.23 -29.92
C ARG A 16 8.39 -11.60 -30.10
N MET A 17 7.49 -11.71 -29.13
CA MET A 17 6.17 -11.08 -29.19
C MET A 17 6.26 -9.56 -29.04
N SER A 18 5.42 -8.84 -29.78
CA SER A 18 5.28 -7.39 -29.59
C SER A 18 4.66 -7.12 -28.22
N ILE A 19 4.97 -5.95 -27.64
CA ILE A 19 4.29 -5.45 -26.43
C ILE A 19 2.77 -5.34 -26.68
N SER A 20 2.34 -5.07 -27.92
CA SER A 20 0.93 -5.08 -28.33
C SER A 20 0.27 -6.46 -28.17
N ASP A 21 0.91 -7.52 -28.68
CA ASP A 21 0.38 -8.90 -28.63
C ASP A 21 0.26 -9.39 -27.18
N LEU A 22 1.22 -9.00 -26.33
CA LEU A 22 1.25 -9.27 -24.89
C LEU A 22 0.11 -8.58 -24.12
N VAL A 23 -0.42 -7.45 -24.62
CA VAL A 23 -1.56 -6.76 -24.02
C VAL A 23 -2.87 -7.39 -24.48
N GLU A 24 -3.04 -7.73 -25.76
CA GLU A 24 -4.25 -8.39 -26.26
C GLU A 24 -4.46 -9.77 -25.61
N ARG A 25 -3.41 -10.59 -25.50
CA ARG A 25 -3.49 -11.91 -24.85
C ARG A 25 -3.87 -11.83 -23.36
N ARG A 26 -3.65 -10.68 -22.71
CA ARG A 26 -4.00 -10.44 -21.30
C ARG A 26 -5.40 -9.88 -21.11
N LEU A 27 -5.99 -9.26 -22.15
CA LEU A 27 -7.37 -8.76 -22.14
C LEU A 27 -8.39 -9.79 -22.65
N GLY A 28 -7.96 -10.76 -23.44
CA GLY A 28 -8.84 -11.81 -23.99
C GLY A 28 -9.15 -12.99 -23.05
N SER A 29 -8.51 -13.09 -21.88
CA SER A 29 -8.58 -14.30 -21.03
C SER A 29 -9.65 -14.26 -19.92
N ASP A 30 -10.29 -13.11 -19.68
CA ASP A 30 -11.24 -12.93 -18.56
C ASP A 30 -12.72 -13.04 -19.00
N ALA A 31 -12.99 -13.36 -20.27
CA ALA A 31 -14.35 -13.33 -20.85
C ALA A 31 -15.11 -14.67 -20.83
N ASP A 32 -14.49 -15.78 -20.42
CA ASP A 32 -15.01 -17.14 -20.64
C ASP A 32 -14.87 -18.04 -19.40
N ARG A 33 -15.32 -17.53 -18.24
CA ARG A 33 -15.37 -18.29 -16.97
C ARG A 33 -16.65 -18.03 -16.16
N SER A 34 -17.77 -18.10 -16.86
CA SER A 34 -19.10 -18.25 -16.27
C SER A 34 -19.60 -19.67 -16.54
N ASP A 35 -20.37 -20.20 -15.60
CA ASP A 35 -21.14 -21.45 -15.68
C ASP A 35 -20.35 -22.79 -15.75
N VAL A 36 -20.49 -23.54 -14.65
CA VAL A 36 -20.68 -25.01 -14.52
C VAL A 36 -20.00 -25.49 -13.23
N VAL A 37 -20.77 -25.50 -12.13
CA VAL A 37 -20.74 -26.62 -11.16
C VAL A 37 -22.17 -26.80 -10.66
N ASP A 38 -22.79 -27.91 -11.05
CA ASP A 38 -24.16 -28.26 -10.67
C ASP A 38 -24.25 -28.90 -9.28
N ASN A 39 -25.43 -28.84 -8.69
CA ASN A 39 -25.78 -29.54 -7.45
C ASN A 39 -25.65 -31.07 -7.60
N GLN A 40 -25.16 -31.75 -6.55
CA GLN A 40 -25.94 -32.76 -5.80
C GLN A 40 -25.10 -33.50 -4.74
N ALA A 41 -25.50 -33.36 -3.47
CA ALA A 41 -25.55 -34.46 -2.48
C ALA A 41 -26.35 -33.98 -1.26
N ALA A 42 -27.59 -34.44 -1.11
CA ALA A 42 -28.41 -34.23 0.08
C ALA A 42 -28.66 -35.57 0.77
N ALA A 43 -28.38 -35.62 2.07
CA ALA A 43 -28.84 -36.60 3.07
C ALA A 43 -28.11 -36.30 4.40
N GLU A 44 -28.69 -36.50 5.59
CA GLU A 44 -30.07 -36.43 6.06
C GLU A 44 -30.00 -36.43 7.61
N VAL A 45 -30.98 -35.85 8.30
CA VAL A 45 -31.32 -35.98 9.75
C VAL A 45 -30.24 -36.29 10.82
N ASP A 46 -30.21 -35.49 11.89
CA ASP A 46 -30.92 -35.91 13.12
C ASP A 46 -31.29 -34.72 14.03
N ASP A 47 -32.42 -34.85 14.72
CA ASP A 47 -33.02 -33.83 15.59
C ASP A 47 -32.57 -34.00 17.06
N ALA A 48 -32.39 -32.89 17.78
CA ALA A 48 -32.34 -32.88 19.24
C ALA A 48 -32.87 -31.54 19.78
N GLU A 49 -34.11 -31.54 20.24
CA GLU A 49 -34.78 -30.42 20.91
C GLU A 49 -34.33 -30.24 22.38
N SER A 50 -34.88 -29.17 22.99
CA SER A 50 -34.92 -28.81 24.42
C SER A 50 -33.60 -28.41 25.12
N ASP A 51 -33.58 -27.47 26.06
CA ASP A 51 -34.66 -27.04 26.96
C ASP A 51 -34.67 -25.53 27.29
N GLU A 52 -35.83 -24.98 27.69
CA GLU A 52 -36.05 -23.55 28.00
C GLU A 52 -36.09 -23.25 29.52
N SER A 53 -35.49 -22.12 29.93
CA SER A 53 -35.90 -21.32 31.11
C SER A 53 -35.25 -19.93 31.01
N ALA A 54 -35.93 -18.77 30.88
CA ALA A 54 -36.99 -18.17 31.73
C ALA A 54 -36.52 -17.88 33.17
N ALA A 55 -36.72 -16.70 33.80
CA ALA A 55 -37.22 -15.38 33.37
C ALA A 55 -36.77 -14.28 34.40
N ASP A 56 -37.52 -13.17 34.52
CA ASP A 56 -37.34 -11.95 35.37
C ASP A 56 -36.20 -11.01 34.93
N GLU A 57 -36.42 -9.81 34.36
CA GLU A 57 -37.42 -8.71 34.47
C GLU A 57 -37.26 -7.72 35.65
N ALA A 58 -36.97 -6.45 35.30
CA ALA A 58 -37.36 -5.17 35.93
C ALA A 58 -36.50 -4.04 35.29
N GLU A 59 -37.01 -3.16 34.42
CA GLU A 59 -37.89 -1.99 34.69
C GLU A 59 -37.26 -0.98 35.69
N ALA A 60 -37.21 0.34 35.50
CA ALA A 60 -37.58 1.26 34.41
C ALA A 60 -36.69 2.57 34.59
N GLU A 61 -36.80 3.72 33.92
CA GLU A 61 -37.77 4.36 33.00
C GLU A 61 -37.04 5.18 31.89
N SER A 62 -37.79 5.86 31.01
CA SER A 62 -37.33 7.02 30.22
C SER A 62 -37.96 8.32 30.76
N PRO A 63 -37.57 9.50 30.27
CA PRO A 63 -38.60 10.29 29.57
C PRO A 63 -38.12 10.95 28.27
N ALA A 64 -39.05 11.05 27.33
CA ALA A 64 -38.90 11.81 26.08
C ALA A 64 -39.68 13.14 26.14
N SER A 65 -39.20 14.16 25.42
CA SER A 65 -39.90 15.39 25.01
C SER A 65 -38.93 16.24 24.17
N ASP A 66 -39.31 16.93 23.09
CA ASP A 66 -40.49 16.81 22.22
C ASP A 66 -40.10 17.40 20.84
N SER A 67 -40.88 17.12 19.80
CA SER A 67 -40.64 17.58 18.43
C SER A 67 -41.42 18.86 18.13
N THR A 68 -40.83 19.83 17.43
CA THR A 68 -41.64 20.82 16.70
C THR A 68 -40.95 21.28 15.42
N ALA A 69 -41.58 20.96 14.28
CA ALA A 69 -41.25 21.52 12.98
C ALA A 69 -42.30 22.59 12.60
N SER A 70 -41.85 23.71 12.02
CA SER A 70 -42.69 24.67 11.28
C SER A 70 -41.78 25.62 10.48
N THR A 71 -41.66 25.48 9.15
CA THR A 71 -42.37 26.20 8.06
C THR A 71 -42.09 27.72 7.88
N GLY A 72 -41.89 28.12 6.61
CA GLY A 72 -41.70 29.52 6.14
C GLY A 72 -40.25 29.80 5.71
N ALA A 73 -39.82 29.93 4.46
CA ALA A 73 -40.41 30.43 3.20
C ALA A 73 -40.66 31.96 3.15
N ASN A 74 -39.69 32.74 2.60
CA ASN A 74 -39.89 33.76 1.54
C ASN A 74 -38.69 34.73 1.35
N GLY A 75 -38.56 35.27 0.14
CA GLY A 75 -37.82 36.52 -0.18
C GLY A 75 -36.31 36.35 -0.43
N ALA A 76 -35.75 36.37 -1.65
CA ALA A 76 -35.88 37.28 -2.81
C ALA A 76 -35.09 38.60 -2.70
N ASN A 77 -34.59 39.07 -3.86
CA ASN A 77 -33.69 40.21 -4.12
C ASN A 77 -32.21 39.96 -3.77
N GLY A 78 -31.21 40.26 -4.62
CA GLY A 78 -31.17 40.67 -6.04
C GLY A 78 -29.70 40.58 -6.50
N ALA A 79 -29.34 40.20 -7.73
CA ALA A 79 -29.67 40.83 -9.01
C ALA A 79 -29.15 42.28 -9.15
N ASN A 80 -27.82 42.46 -9.25
CA ASN A 80 -27.13 43.55 -9.97
C ASN A 80 -25.59 43.43 -9.84
N SER A 81 -24.76 43.87 -10.78
CA SER A 81 -25.02 44.21 -12.19
C SER A 81 -23.73 44.20 -13.01
N SER A 82 -23.88 44.00 -14.31
CA SER A 82 -22.87 44.27 -15.34
C SER A 82 -22.68 45.78 -15.57
N GLY A 83 -21.44 46.21 -15.83
CA GLY A 83 -21.10 47.56 -16.30
C GLY A 83 -19.59 47.82 -16.09
N GLY A 84 -18.76 48.11 -17.09
CA GLY A 84 -19.05 48.45 -18.47
C GLY A 84 -19.32 49.94 -18.64
N SER A 85 -18.27 50.73 -18.90
CA SER A 85 -18.30 51.84 -19.87
C SER A 85 -16.94 52.54 -20.01
N SER A 86 -16.60 52.78 -21.28
CA SER A 86 -15.61 53.73 -21.77
C SER A 86 -15.81 55.15 -21.23
N ALA A 87 -14.72 55.93 -21.10
CA ALA A 87 -14.78 57.38 -21.23
C ALA A 87 -13.48 57.97 -21.79
N SER A 88 -13.62 58.49 -23.00
CA SER A 88 -12.72 59.30 -23.81
C SER A 88 -12.04 60.50 -23.11
N GLY A 89 -10.83 60.81 -23.57
CA GLY A 89 -10.49 62.16 -24.05
C GLY A 89 -9.71 63.11 -23.13
N ALA A 90 -8.49 63.43 -23.52
CA ALA A 90 -8.10 64.78 -23.97
C ALA A 90 -6.64 64.82 -24.45
N SER A 91 -6.41 65.54 -25.54
CA SER A 91 -5.11 65.75 -26.18
C SER A 91 -4.17 66.68 -25.41
N ASN A 92 -2.86 66.49 -25.58
CA ASN A 92 -1.94 67.63 -25.58
C ASN A 92 -0.86 67.46 -26.67
N ALA A 93 -0.54 68.55 -27.37
CA ALA A 93 0.32 68.52 -28.55
C ALA A 93 1.68 69.17 -28.29
N ALA A 94 2.76 68.48 -28.67
CA ALA A 94 4.10 69.02 -28.91
C ALA A 94 4.81 68.06 -29.91
N SER A 95 5.02 68.45 -31.17
CA SER A 95 5.97 69.44 -31.70
C SER A 95 7.39 68.88 -31.89
N GLY A 96 7.77 68.74 -33.17
CA GLY A 96 9.13 68.98 -33.68
C GLY A 96 10.26 68.04 -33.26
N GLY A 97 10.67 67.12 -34.16
CA GLY A 97 11.86 66.31 -33.95
C GLY A 97 12.16 65.29 -35.04
N GLY A 98 12.35 65.75 -36.29
CA GLY A 98 12.73 64.87 -37.40
C GLY A 98 14.17 64.38 -37.32
N ALA A 99 14.44 63.35 -36.49
CA ALA A 99 15.69 62.60 -36.51
C ALA A 99 15.59 61.44 -37.51
N ALA A 100 16.63 61.25 -38.32
CA ALA A 100 16.65 60.21 -39.34
C ALA A 100 16.52 58.80 -38.72
N ALA A 101 15.70 57.94 -39.32
CA ALA A 101 15.52 56.58 -38.86
C ALA A 101 16.86 55.82 -38.92
N PRO A 102 17.33 55.22 -37.81
CA PRO A 102 18.56 54.44 -37.82
C PRO A 102 18.40 53.21 -38.72
N ALA A 103 19.45 52.89 -39.47
CA ALA A 103 19.47 51.69 -40.31
C ALA A 103 19.20 50.43 -39.47
N PRO A 104 18.48 49.42 -39.99
CA PRO A 104 18.14 48.22 -39.24
C PRO A 104 19.42 47.54 -38.75
N ALA A 105 19.52 47.37 -37.43
CA ALA A 105 20.64 46.67 -36.82
C ALA A 105 20.74 45.24 -37.37
N ALA A 106 21.95 44.82 -37.74
CA ALA A 106 22.18 43.45 -38.18
C ALA A 106 21.71 42.47 -37.08
N PRO A 107 21.05 41.36 -37.44
CA PRO A 107 20.58 40.39 -36.44
C PRO A 107 21.76 39.89 -35.62
N ALA A 108 21.62 39.94 -34.30
CA ALA A 108 22.65 39.45 -33.39
C ALA A 108 22.94 37.96 -33.70
N PRO A 109 24.21 37.52 -33.65
CA PRO A 109 24.53 36.12 -33.85
C PRO A 109 23.78 35.27 -32.80
N PRO A 110 23.27 34.09 -33.18
CA PRO A 110 22.52 33.25 -32.26
C PRO A 110 23.37 32.94 -31.03
N ALA A 111 22.77 33.07 -29.84
CA ALA A 111 23.44 32.76 -28.59
C ALA A 111 23.94 31.29 -28.61
N PRO A 112 25.15 31.00 -28.07
CA PRO A 112 25.63 29.64 -27.98
C PRO A 112 24.60 28.72 -27.30
N ALA A 113 24.38 27.55 -27.86
CA ALA A 113 23.51 26.56 -27.24
C ALA A 113 24.04 26.24 -25.82
N PRO A 114 23.17 26.16 -24.79
CA PRO A 114 23.61 25.79 -23.46
C PRO A 114 24.25 24.39 -23.50
N PRO A 115 25.27 24.13 -22.66
CA PRO A 115 25.88 22.80 -22.59
C PRO A 115 24.81 21.76 -22.20
N PRO A 116 24.91 20.51 -22.70
CA PRO A 116 23.97 19.47 -22.36
C PRO A 116 23.93 19.24 -20.84
N ALA A 117 22.74 19.05 -20.30
CA ALA A 117 22.58 18.71 -18.89
C ALA A 117 23.34 17.40 -18.56
N PRO A 118 24.00 17.30 -17.40
CA PRO A 118 24.68 16.07 -17.00
C PRO A 118 23.67 14.92 -16.91
N THR A 119 24.05 13.75 -17.40
CA THR A 119 23.25 12.53 -17.27
C THR A 119 23.09 12.17 -15.79
N PRO A 120 21.87 11.85 -15.32
CA PRO A 120 21.67 11.34 -13.96
C PRO A 120 22.54 10.09 -13.69
N PRO A 121 23.03 9.91 -12.45
CA PRO A 121 23.77 8.70 -12.09
C PRO A 121 22.89 7.45 -12.25
N PRO A 122 23.46 6.29 -12.64
CA PRO A 122 22.71 5.05 -12.74
C PRO A 122 22.19 4.59 -11.37
N CYS A 123 21.06 3.91 -11.37
CA CYS A 123 20.44 3.38 -10.16
C CYS A 123 21.28 2.25 -9.54
N PRO A 124 21.26 2.08 -8.20
CA PRO A 124 21.99 0.99 -7.53
C PRO A 124 21.57 -0.38 -8.06
N GLY A 125 22.54 -1.29 -8.24
CA GLY A 125 22.28 -2.68 -8.60
C GLY A 125 21.76 -3.52 -7.41
N PRO A 126 21.20 -4.72 -7.69
CA PRO A 126 20.86 -5.68 -6.66
C PRO A 126 22.11 -6.17 -5.91
N ILE A 127 21.95 -6.51 -4.64
CA ILE A 127 22.99 -7.07 -3.78
C ILE A 127 22.59 -8.47 -3.33
N GLY A 128 23.59 -9.36 -3.21
CA GLY A 128 23.39 -10.73 -2.71
C GLY A 128 23.56 -10.85 -1.20
N GLY A 129 23.34 -12.07 -0.70
CA GLY A 129 23.45 -12.43 0.72
C GLY A 129 22.16 -13.04 1.26
N SER A 130 22.18 -13.42 2.53
CA SER A 130 21.04 -14.00 3.25
C SER A 130 20.81 -13.24 4.56
N THR A 131 19.61 -13.34 5.11
CA THR A 131 19.32 -12.80 6.44
C THR A 131 19.91 -13.71 7.53
N PRO A 132 20.07 -13.24 8.79
CA PRO A 132 20.55 -14.08 9.90
C PRO A 132 19.59 -15.22 10.32
N GLY A 133 18.41 -15.33 9.69
CA GLY A 133 17.35 -16.26 10.08
C GLY A 133 16.42 -15.70 11.17
N ALA A 134 15.31 -16.41 11.38
CA ALA A 134 14.31 -16.16 12.41
C ALA A 134 14.00 -17.47 13.15
N PRO A 135 13.62 -17.42 14.44
CA PRO A 135 13.55 -18.60 15.30
C PRO A 135 12.35 -19.53 15.04
N GLY A 136 11.31 -19.07 14.32
CA GLY A 136 10.10 -19.87 14.08
C GLY A 136 9.38 -20.29 15.37
N ARG A 137 9.44 -19.48 16.43
CA ARG A 137 8.83 -19.82 17.73
C ARG A 137 7.30 -19.88 17.63
N THR A 138 6.68 -20.64 18.51
CA THR A 138 5.22 -20.68 18.67
C THR A 138 4.83 -19.94 19.95
N SER A 139 3.70 -19.24 19.93
CA SER A 139 3.14 -18.57 21.12
C SER A 139 2.55 -19.59 22.12
N ALA A 140 2.17 -19.13 23.31
CA ALA A 140 1.56 -19.99 24.33
C ALA A 140 0.21 -20.58 23.89
N GLN A 141 -0.53 -19.87 23.04
CA GLN A 141 -1.82 -20.31 22.50
C GLN A 141 -1.72 -20.97 21.11
N GLY A 142 -0.51 -21.27 20.64
CA GLY A 142 -0.29 -22.01 19.39
C GLY A 142 -0.12 -21.16 18.12
N VAL A 143 -0.06 -19.83 18.22
CA VAL A 143 0.18 -18.95 17.06
C VAL A 143 1.61 -19.16 16.54
N GLY A 144 1.77 -19.39 15.23
CA GLY A 144 3.08 -19.57 14.61
C GLY A 144 3.81 -18.23 14.45
N GLY A 145 5.12 -18.19 14.71
CA GLY A 145 5.96 -17.00 14.53
C GLY A 145 6.74 -16.98 13.23
N THR A 146 7.56 -15.94 13.07
CA THR A 146 8.40 -15.60 11.92
C THR A 146 9.33 -16.76 11.60
N THR A 147 9.15 -17.35 10.41
CA THR A 147 10.08 -18.34 9.88
C THR A 147 11.28 -17.65 9.21
N SER A 148 12.36 -18.40 9.01
CA SER A 148 13.51 -17.89 8.25
C SER A 148 13.15 -17.62 6.78
N ASP A 149 12.14 -18.29 6.24
CA ASP A 149 11.65 -18.09 4.88
C ASP A 149 10.86 -16.78 4.78
N ASP A 150 9.97 -16.48 5.73
CA ASP A 150 9.25 -15.18 5.78
C ASP A 150 10.23 -13.99 5.78
N LEU A 151 11.29 -14.09 6.59
CA LEU A 151 12.32 -13.06 6.70
C LEU A 151 13.15 -12.91 5.42
N ASN A 152 13.48 -14.03 4.74
CA ASN A 152 14.18 -14.02 3.47
C ASN A 152 13.31 -13.48 2.32
N ASP A 153 12.05 -13.89 2.22
CA ASP A 153 11.06 -13.39 1.27
C ASP A 153 10.85 -11.88 1.41
N PHE A 154 10.68 -11.41 2.65
CA PHE A 154 10.62 -9.99 2.97
C PHE A 154 11.90 -9.27 2.51
N ALA A 155 13.08 -9.76 2.88
CA ALA A 155 14.36 -9.14 2.56
C ALA A 155 14.61 -9.03 1.05
N GLN A 156 14.31 -10.09 0.30
CA GLN A 156 14.43 -10.12 -1.16
C GLN A 156 13.49 -9.11 -1.81
N ARG A 157 12.20 -9.14 -1.46
CA ARG A 157 11.20 -8.23 -2.07
C ARG A 157 11.43 -6.78 -1.67
N PHE A 158 11.77 -6.50 -0.42
CA PHE A 158 12.10 -5.17 0.08
C PHE A 158 13.26 -4.56 -0.73
N ASN A 159 14.37 -5.29 -0.90
CA ASN A 159 15.51 -4.80 -1.68
C ASN A 159 15.23 -4.72 -3.19
N ALA A 160 14.45 -5.64 -3.76
CA ALA A 160 14.01 -5.56 -5.15
C ALA A 160 13.19 -4.28 -5.41
N ILE A 161 12.26 -3.95 -4.51
CA ILE A 161 11.49 -2.69 -4.56
C ILE A 161 12.41 -1.48 -4.46
N ARG A 162 13.40 -1.49 -3.57
CA ARG A 162 14.38 -0.39 -3.43
C ARG A 162 15.16 -0.17 -4.72
N VAL A 163 15.74 -1.23 -5.29
CA VAL A 163 16.50 -1.19 -6.55
C VAL A 163 15.64 -0.70 -7.71
N ALA A 164 14.42 -1.23 -7.86
CA ALA A 164 13.48 -0.82 -8.90
C ALA A 164 13.07 0.66 -8.83
N ASN A 165 13.20 1.29 -7.66
CA ASN A 165 12.91 2.70 -7.42
C ASN A 165 14.18 3.53 -7.14
N CYS A 166 15.34 3.04 -7.57
CA CYS A 166 16.64 3.71 -7.49
C CYS A 166 17.08 4.10 -6.06
N LEU A 167 16.57 3.39 -5.05
CA LEU A 167 16.98 3.52 -3.66
C LEU A 167 18.15 2.55 -3.36
N PRO A 168 19.18 2.95 -2.61
CA PRO A 168 20.24 2.03 -2.19
C PRO A 168 19.66 0.85 -1.40
N PRO A 169 19.95 -0.42 -1.77
CA PRO A 169 19.47 -1.57 -1.01
C PRO A 169 20.13 -1.66 0.38
N VAL A 170 19.43 -2.27 1.33
CA VAL A 170 19.96 -2.55 2.68
C VAL A 170 20.61 -3.93 2.68
N PRO A 171 21.86 -4.10 3.18
CA PRO A 171 22.49 -5.42 3.26
C PRO A 171 21.58 -6.47 3.91
N PRO A 172 21.43 -7.69 3.36
CA PRO A 172 20.56 -8.72 3.95
C PRO A 172 20.88 -9.05 5.42
N SER A 173 22.15 -8.93 5.84
CA SER A 173 22.58 -9.06 7.25
C SER A 173 22.04 -7.97 8.18
N ASN A 174 21.54 -6.87 7.64
CA ASN A 174 20.87 -5.78 8.35
C ASN A 174 19.34 -5.85 8.24
N ILE A 175 18.79 -6.85 7.54
CA ILE A 175 17.37 -7.18 7.60
C ILE A 175 17.22 -8.34 8.59
N ARG A 176 16.58 -8.07 9.74
CA ARG A 176 16.66 -8.92 10.93
C ARG A 176 15.29 -9.19 11.54
N TYR A 177 15.15 -10.37 12.12
CA TYR A 177 14.06 -10.71 13.03
C TYR A 177 14.03 -9.79 14.26
N ASP A 178 12.84 -9.48 14.76
CA ASP A 178 12.60 -8.68 15.98
C ASP A 178 11.54 -9.34 16.86
N SER A 179 11.98 -9.90 17.99
CA SER A 179 11.09 -10.58 18.95
C SER A 179 10.10 -9.65 19.61
N CYS A 180 10.43 -8.37 19.80
CA CYS A 180 9.55 -7.41 20.45
C CYS A 180 8.36 -7.06 19.55
N MET A 181 8.58 -6.92 18.25
CA MET A 181 7.48 -6.80 17.29
C MET A 181 6.69 -8.10 17.19
N GLU A 182 7.33 -9.26 17.23
CA GLU A 182 6.61 -10.54 17.21
C GLU A 182 5.76 -10.76 18.48
N ASP A 183 6.21 -10.33 19.66
CA ASP A 183 5.40 -10.32 20.88
C ASP A 183 4.10 -9.50 20.69
N ARG A 184 4.19 -8.36 19.98
CA ARG A 184 3.04 -7.52 19.62
C ARG A 184 2.12 -8.21 18.62
N LEU A 185 2.67 -8.94 17.65
CA LEU A 185 1.88 -9.72 16.68
C LEU A 185 1.16 -10.90 17.32
N PHE A 186 1.81 -11.62 18.24
CA PHE A 186 1.18 -12.65 19.06
C PHE A 186 0.09 -12.06 19.95
N TRP A 187 0.33 -10.93 20.62
CA TRP A 187 -0.71 -10.26 21.42
C TRP A 187 -1.97 -9.95 20.60
N MET A 188 -1.83 -9.55 19.32
CA MET A 188 -2.98 -9.32 18.42
C MET A 188 -3.62 -10.62 17.95
N ALA A 189 -2.83 -11.65 17.64
CA ALA A 189 -3.32 -12.94 17.15
C ALA A 189 -3.92 -13.84 18.24
N GLU A 190 -3.65 -13.55 19.51
CA GLU A 190 -4.18 -14.26 20.66
C GLU A 190 -5.47 -13.62 21.23
N ASP A 191 -6.08 -12.65 20.56
CA ASP A 191 -7.36 -12.07 20.99
C ASP A 191 -8.49 -13.11 20.83
N PRO A 192 -9.32 -13.39 21.87
CA PRO A 192 -10.33 -14.45 21.80
C PRO A 192 -11.58 -14.08 20.97
N SER A 193 -11.63 -12.89 20.35
CA SER A 193 -12.72 -12.51 19.46
C SER A 193 -12.69 -13.31 18.15
N PRO A 194 -13.85 -13.74 17.62
CA PRO A 194 -13.94 -14.29 16.27
C PRO A 194 -13.82 -13.23 15.16
N ASP A 195 -13.79 -11.93 15.49
CA ASP A 195 -13.49 -10.85 14.54
C ASP A 195 -11.96 -10.65 14.44
N PRO A 196 -11.32 -10.92 13.28
CA PRO A 196 -9.88 -10.75 13.09
C PRO A 196 -9.39 -9.29 13.17
N MET A 197 -10.32 -8.32 13.17
CA MET A 197 -10.03 -6.90 13.39
C MET A 197 -10.07 -6.49 14.87
N SER A 198 -10.59 -7.34 15.76
CA SER A 198 -10.43 -7.17 17.21
C SER A 198 -8.94 -7.20 17.57
N ALA A 199 -8.51 -6.32 18.47
CA ALA A 199 -7.09 -6.06 18.75
C ALA A 199 -6.21 -5.58 17.56
N TRP A 200 -6.72 -5.43 16.33
CA TRP A 200 -5.91 -4.97 15.20
C TRP A 200 -5.57 -3.47 15.29
N GLY A 201 -4.28 -3.14 15.42
CA GLY A 201 -3.82 -1.76 15.26
C GLY A 201 -2.54 -1.41 16.03
N HIS A 202 -2.19 -0.13 15.97
CA HIS A 202 -0.99 0.43 16.59
C HIS A 202 -1.00 0.37 18.12
N LYS A 203 0.19 0.47 18.70
CA LYS A 203 0.42 0.37 20.14
C LYS A 203 -0.29 1.50 20.88
N GLY A 204 -1.03 1.16 21.93
CA GLY A 204 -1.83 2.10 22.72
C GLY A 204 -3.11 2.60 22.05
N GLN A 205 -3.46 2.10 20.85
CA GLN A 205 -4.70 2.41 20.15
C GLN A 205 -5.64 1.20 20.10
N ALA A 206 -5.09 0.02 19.75
CA ALA A 206 -5.87 -1.21 19.75
C ALA A 206 -6.02 -1.80 21.16
N GLN A 207 -7.16 -2.46 21.39
CA GLN A 207 -7.51 -3.13 22.64
C GLN A 207 -7.96 -4.56 22.34
N ARG A 208 -7.57 -5.51 23.19
CA ARG A 208 -8.10 -6.87 23.16
C ARG A 208 -9.49 -6.93 23.78
N SER A 209 -10.32 -7.82 23.26
CA SER A 209 -11.67 -8.12 23.73
C SER A 209 -11.69 -8.66 25.17
N ASP A 210 -10.61 -9.33 25.60
CA ASP A 210 -10.42 -9.81 26.98
C ASP A 210 -9.73 -8.81 27.91
N GLY A 211 -9.38 -7.61 27.42
CA GLY A 211 -8.73 -6.57 28.21
C GLY A 211 -7.27 -6.82 28.58
N VAL A 212 -6.61 -7.86 28.04
CA VAL A 212 -5.18 -8.12 28.32
C VAL A 212 -4.31 -6.93 27.84
N PRO A 213 -3.47 -6.32 28.72
CA PRO A 213 -2.71 -5.12 28.38
C PRO A 213 -1.73 -5.30 27.22
N ASP A 214 -1.53 -4.20 26.48
CA ASP A 214 -0.71 -4.11 25.27
C ASP A 214 0.81 -4.38 25.50
N THR A 215 1.33 -5.45 24.90
CA THR A 215 2.75 -5.86 24.96
C THR A 215 3.51 -5.64 23.64
N GLY A 216 4.84 -5.86 23.67
CA GLY A 216 5.69 -5.77 22.48
C GLY A 216 5.91 -4.37 21.89
N CYS A 217 6.48 -4.33 20.68
CA CYS A 217 6.91 -3.14 19.94
C CYS A 217 6.02 -2.87 18.72
N ASP A 218 5.82 -1.59 18.41
CA ASP A 218 5.08 -1.14 17.22
C ASP A 218 5.95 -1.10 15.96
N GLY A 219 5.30 -1.06 14.79
CA GLY A 219 5.88 -0.96 13.47
C GLY A 219 4.82 -0.67 12.40
N ASN A 220 5.21 -0.67 11.13
CA ASN A 220 4.23 -0.69 10.04
C ASN A 220 3.52 -2.05 10.06
N LEU A 221 2.19 -2.06 10.12
CA LEU A 221 1.40 -3.30 10.17
C LEU A 221 0.85 -3.67 8.78
N ALA A 222 0.75 -4.97 8.50
CA ALA A 222 0.05 -5.53 7.35
C ALA A 222 -0.39 -6.96 7.67
N GLY A 223 -1.46 -7.48 7.06
CA GLY A 223 -1.89 -8.85 7.32
C GLY A 223 -3.08 -9.31 6.47
N GLY A 224 -3.61 -10.49 6.80
CA GLY A 224 -4.71 -11.14 6.11
C GLY A 224 -4.32 -12.48 5.48
N SER A 225 -5.30 -13.16 4.89
CA SER A 225 -5.12 -14.46 4.25
C SER A 225 -4.15 -14.43 3.06
N GLY A 226 -3.24 -15.40 3.00
CA GLY A 226 -2.27 -15.59 1.92
C GLY A 226 -1.11 -14.59 1.89
N VAL A 227 -0.87 -13.86 2.98
CA VAL A 227 0.17 -12.81 3.03
C VAL A 227 1.52 -13.40 3.44
N THR A 228 2.44 -13.48 2.49
CA THR A 228 3.87 -13.79 2.75
C THR A 228 4.67 -12.54 3.12
N GLY A 229 5.91 -12.71 3.60
CA GLY A 229 6.83 -11.58 3.85
C GLY A 229 7.04 -10.68 2.61
N ALA A 230 7.09 -11.28 1.42
CA ALA A 230 7.15 -10.54 0.17
C ALA A 230 5.86 -9.74 -0.12
N ALA A 231 4.69 -10.31 0.15
CA ALA A 231 3.41 -9.60 -0.01
C ALA A 231 3.29 -8.41 0.97
N ALA A 232 3.74 -8.57 2.22
CA ALA A 232 3.80 -7.48 3.19
C ALA A 232 4.73 -6.34 2.73
N ALA A 233 5.94 -6.66 2.26
CA ALA A 233 6.88 -5.68 1.70
C ALA A 233 6.26 -4.83 0.57
N GLN A 234 5.50 -5.47 -0.34
CA GLN A 234 4.81 -4.81 -1.43
C GLN A 234 3.68 -3.89 -0.93
N ARG A 235 2.81 -4.39 -0.03
CA ARG A 235 1.70 -3.60 0.53
C ARG A 235 2.18 -2.33 1.24
N TRP A 236 3.30 -2.39 1.96
CA TRP A 236 3.90 -1.20 2.57
C TRP A 236 4.53 -0.24 1.56
N TRP A 237 4.98 -0.70 0.39
CA TRP A 237 5.44 0.18 -0.68
C TRP A 237 4.28 0.92 -1.37
N ASP A 238 3.17 0.23 -1.59
CA ASP A 238 2.00 0.79 -2.28
C ASP A 238 1.23 1.78 -1.39
N SER A 239 1.33 1.65 -0.07
CA SER A 239 0.73 2.57 0.90
C SER A 239 1.65 3.74 1.25
N GLY A 240 1.24 4.98 0.95
CA GLY A 240 2.09 6.18 1.06
C GLY A 240 2.70 6.43 2.44
N GLY A 241 1.93 6.27 3.53
CA GLY A 241 2.43 6.45 4.90
C GLY A 241 3.46 5.38 5.29
N HIS A 242 3.15 4.11 5.02
CA HIS A 242 4.04 2.99 5.28
C HIS A 242 5.34 3.08 4.44
N ARG A 243 5.25 3.51 3.18
CA ARG A 243 6.41 3.75 2.32
C ARG A 243 7.30 4.84 2.89
N ALA A 244 6.72 5.95 3.34
CA ALA A 244 7.47 7.04 3.93
C ALA A 244 8.21 6.63 5.21
N SER A 245 7.58 5.86 6.10
CA SER A 245 8.18 5.42 7.37
C SER A 245 9.25 4.32 7.19
N LEU A 246 9.03 3.36 6.29
CA LEU A 246 9.85 2.14 6.19
C LEU A 246 10.84 2.13 5.02
N TYR A 247 10.52 2.75 3.87
CA TYR A 247 11.45 2.80 2.74
C TYR A 247 12.29 4.09 2.72
N LYS A 248 11.82 5.16 3.37
CA LYS A 248 12.49 6.46 3.50
C LYS A 248 13.24 6.92 2.22
N PRO A 249 12.54 7.15 1.10
CA PRO A 249 13.16 7.62 -0.14
C PRO A 249 14.06 8.85 0.09
N GLY A 250 15.24 8.88 -0.53
CA GLY A 250 16.24 9.95 -0.33
C GLY A 250 17.05 9.87 0.96
N THR A 251 16.79 8.92 1.86
CA THR A 251 17.57 8.72 3.10
C THR A 251 18.68 7.69 2.90
N SER A 252 19.85 7.91 3.50
CA SER A 252 20.98 6.95 3.50
C SER A 252 20.63 5.66 4.24
N VAL A 253 21.18 4.53 3.77
CA VAL A 253 21.08 3.21 4.42
C VAL A 253 22.30 2.87 5.29
N GLN A 254 23.26 3.79 5.43
CA GLN A 254 24.43 3.56 6.28
C GLN A 254 24.02 3.54 7.76
N GLY A 255 24.41 2.48 8.48
CA GLY A 255 24.03 2.30 9.88
C GLY A 255 22.53 2.05 10.08
N VAL A 256 21.87 1.45 9.09
CA VAL A 256 20.42 1.15 9.12
C VAL A 256 20.21 -0.35 9.21
N CYS A 257 19.28 -0.74 10.08
CA CYS A 257 18.67 -2.06 10.09
C CYS A 257 17.18 -1.96 9.81
N ILE A 258 16.66 -2.95 9.08
CA ILE A 258 15.23 -3.16 8.89
C ILE A 258 14.85 -4.33 9.76
N LEU A 259 14.00 -4.07 10.74
CA LEU A 259 13.49 -5.09 11.64
C LEU A 259 12.16 -5.59 11.07
N PHE A 260 11.94 -6.90 11.15
CA PHE A 260 10.76 -7.59 10.63
C PHE A 260 10.28 -8.68 11.58
N ALA A 261 8.96 -8.85 11.65
CA ALA A 261 8.29 -9.97 12.33
C ALA A 261 7.02 -10.35 11.56
N MET A 262 6.63 -11.61 11.68
CA MET A 262 5.38 -12.17 11.16
C MET A 262 4.79 -13.16 12.17
N SER A 263 3.46 -13.26 12.24
CA SER A 263 2.75 -14.33 12.93
C SER A 263 1.74 -14.98 11.97
N HIS A 264 1.45 -16.26 12.20
CA HIS A 264 0.66 -17.14 11.34
C HIS A 264 -0.46 -17.79 12.15
N GLY A 265 -1.69 -17.65 11.68
CA GLY A 265 -2.91 -17.97 12.42
C GLY A 265 -3.20 -17.02 13.58
N GLY A 266 -4.15 -17.46 14.40
CA GLY A 266 -4.69 -16.73 15.54
C GLY A 266 -5.84 -17.50 16.17
N VAL A 267 -6.17 -17.15 17.40
CA VAL A 267 -7.32 -17.71 18.13
C VAL A 267 -8.58 -16.86 17.83
N PRO A 268 -9.79 -17.41 18.00
CA PRO A 268 -10.09 -18.82 18.24
C PRO A 268 -10.03 -19.70 16.98
N ASN A 269 -10.05 -19.12 15.78
CA ASN A 269 -10.38 -19.84 14.54
C ASN A 269 -9.65 -19.34 13.26
N GLU A 270 -8.56 -18.60 13.37
CA GLU A 270 -7.84 -18.13 12.18
C GLU A 270 -6.85 -19.21 11.66
N PRO A 271 -6.92 -19.57 10.36
CA PRO A 271 -6.02 -20.57 9.80
C PRO A 271 -4.58 -20.05 9.72
N TYR A 272 -3.59 -20.95 9.71
CA TYR A 272 -2.17 -20.60 9.55
C TYR A 272 -1.88 -19.68 8.35
N SER A 273 -2.68 -19.76 7.28
CA SER A 273 -2.57 -18.90 6.10
C SER A 273 -3.00 -17.45 6.32
N PHE A 274 -3.67 -17.11 7.42
CA PHE A 274 -3.92 -15.74 7.85
C PHE A 274 -2.69 -15.24 8.62
N THR A 275 -2.03 -14.19 8.15
CA THR A 275 -0.81 -13.70 8.80
C THR A 275 -0.96 -12.26 9.27
N ARG A 276 -0.17 -11.91 10.29
CA ARG A 276 0.08 -10.53 10.72
C ARG A 276 1.56 -10.25 10.54
N ALA A 277 1.93 -9.07 10.08
CA ALA A 277 3.30 -8.69 9.79
C ALA A 277 3.59 -7.29 10.35
N ALA A 278 4.81 -7.11 10.85
CA ALA A 278 5.32 -5.84 11.34
C ALA A 278 6.72 -5.57 10.77
N ALA A 279 6.99 -4.33 10.35
CA ALA A 279 8.33 -3.90 9.97
C ALA A 279 8.66 -2.47 10.42
N ARG A 280 9.92 -2.22 10.77
CA ARG A 280 10.40 -0.88 11.15
C ARG A 280 11.83 -0.60 10.74
N TRP A 281 12.10 0.66 10.38
CA TRP A 281 13.43 1.19 10.11
C TRP A 281 14.07 1.69 11.40
N VAL A 282 15.23 1.15 11.76
CA VAL A 282 16.02 1.56 12.94
C VAL A 282 17.48 1.81 12.56
N ASN A 283 18.26 2.35 13.50
CA ASN A 283 19.71 2.43 13.38
C ASN A 283 20.38 1.20 14.00
N CYS A 284 21.53 0.79 13.44
CA CYS A 284 22.41 -0.26 13.96
C CYS A 284 23.87 -0.02 13.52
#